data_AF-A0A7Y7IR06-F1
#
_entry.id   AF-A0A7Y7IR06-F1
#
_cell.length_a   1.000
_cell.length_b   1.000
_cell.length_c   1.000
_cell.angle_alpha   90.00
_cell.angle_beta   90.00
_cell.angle_gamma   90.00
#
_symmetry.space_group_name_H-M   'P 1'
#
loop_
_entity.id
_entity.type
_entity.pdbx_description
1 polymer ?
#
loop_
_entity_poly.entity_id
_entity_poly.type
_entity_poly.pdbx_seq_one_letter_code
_entity_poly.pdbx_strand_id
1 'polypeptide(L)'
;MPAAMLWLLTLVRIRTALDRERAPVLRATFFAALACTLFIPAVYNAADPILGGRNHVGLALVIAIMVSFWQFHTATVLAAISGQVRRRHHLVRGRLALALAGTCVVAGFFSSRVDVTNQNLPLAYGSQPGMQVFLWMGSAFIIWVCADAALTCFRFLPRMRSRTFKSGFGCFAAGCIFMALALGNRLLLGMLEASPAYGNPWLGVLNWSFAILETLAVILVSIGLVLPRFRESLGLLRRNIRSRWLMVLMTPVWRRSSTQRKYLLRNRWTPLLDPVARRVTGHLQRRVVEVRDAQLRGLTLLPRDRVLVNQAEQLLQGH
;
A
#
# COMPACT_ATOMS: atom_id res chain seq x y z
N MET A 1 8.97 9.88 13.67
CA MET A 1 7.76 10.25 12.90
C MET A 1 7.46 9.29 11.75
N PRO A 2 8.37 8.95 10.82
CA PRO A 2 8.09 8.03 9.71
C PRO A 2 7.56 6.66 10.11
N ALA A 3 8.19 6.02 11.11
CA ALA A 3 7.78 4.71 11.59
C ALA A 3 6.33 4.69 12.09
N ALA A 4 5.91 5.69 12.87
CA ALA A 4 4.55 5.78 13.41
C ALA A 4 3.50 5.89 12.29
N MET A 5 3.78 6.69 11.25
CA MET A 5 2.88 6.81 10.10
C MET A 5 2.76 5.49 9.32
N LEU A 6 3.86 4.79 9.10
CA LEU A 6 3.87 3.50 8.40
C LEU A 6 3.18 2.38 9.22
N TRP A 7 3.35 2.38 10.54
CA TRP A 7 2.60 1.48 11.43
C TRP A 7 1.11 1.76 11.40
N LEU A 8 0.70 3.02 11.47
CA LEU A 8 -0.71 3.41 11.34
C LEU A 8 -1.29 2.94 9.98
N LEU A 9 -0.54 3.12 8.89
CA LEU A 9 -0.95 2.64 7.56
C LEU A 9 -1.10 1.13 7.51
N THR A 10 -0.18 0.40 8.14
CA THR A 10 -0.21 -1.05 8.22
C THR A 10 -1.44 -1.53 9.00
N LEU A 11 -1.73 -0.92 10.16
CA LEU A 11 -2.91 -1.24 10.98
C LEU A 11 -4.22 -0.98 10.22
N VAL A 12 -4.33 0.16 9.54
CA VAL A 12 -5.50 0.49 8.71
C VAL A 12 -5.67 -0.51 7.54
N ARG A 13 -4.58 -1.14 7.10
CA ARG A 13 -4.56 -2.12 5.99
C ARG A 13 -4.70 -3.57 6.44
N ILE A 14 -4.78 -3.87 7.74
CA ILE A 14 -4.85 -5.25 8.23
C ILE A 14 -6.08 -6.01 7.69
N ARG A 15 -7.23 -5.32 7.54
CA ARG A 15 -8.45 -5.90 6.96
C ARG A 15 -8.30 -6.29 5.49
N THR A 16 -7.33 -5.71 4.79
CA THR A 16 -7.00 -6.05 3.41
C THR A 16 -6.00 -7.21 3.29
N ALA A 17 -5.57 -7.82 4.41
CA ALA A 17 -4.67 -8.98 4.40
C ALA A 17 -5.27 -10.21 3.69
N LEU A 18 -6.59 -10.36 3.75
CA LEU A 18 -7.32 -11.48 3.15
C LEU A 18 -7.53 -11.33 1.64
N ASP A 19 -7.36 -10.12 1.10
CA ASP A 19 -7.54 -9.84 -0.32
C ASP A 19 -6.21 -10.02 -1.05
N ARG A 20 -6.14 -11.03 -1.94
CA ARG A 20 -4.91 -11.40 -2.68
C ARG A 20 -4.37 -10.25 -3.53
N GLU A 21 -5.23 -9.35 -4.01
CA GLU A 21 -4.79 -8.22 -4.84
C GLU A 21 -4.25 -7.05 -4.01
N ARG A 22 -4.70 -6.93 -2.76
CA ARG A 22 -4.33 -5.82 -1.85
C ARG A 22 -3.25 -6.22 -0.83
N ALA A 23 -3.01 -7.52 -0.65
CA ALA A 23 -2.00 -8.07 0.26
C ALA A 23 -0.57 -7.56 0.00
N PRO A 24 -0.08 -7.36 -1.26
CA PRO A 24 1.27 -6.85 -1.48
C PRO A 24 1.49 -5.47 -0.86
N VAL A 25 0.51 -4.56 -0.94
CA VAL A 25 0.65 -3.21 -0.35
C VAL A 25 0.74 -3.26 1.17
N LEU A 26 -0.04 -4.15 1.82
CA LEU A 26 0.05 -4.35 3.26
C LEU A 26 1.44 -4.86 3.68
N ARG A 27 1.96 -5.86 2.96
CA ARG A 27 3.30 -6.39 3.21
C ARG A 27 4.35 -5.31 3.03
N ALA A 28 4.24 -4.53 1.97
CA ALA A 28 5.14 -3.40 1.71
C ALA A 28 5.15 -2.40 2.88
N THR A 29 3.99 -1.95 3.35
CA THR A 29 3.91 -1.01 4.46
C THR A 29 4.41 -1.61 5.77
N PHE A 30 4.18 -2.91 6.01
CA PHE A 30 4.68 -3.61 7.19
C PHE A 30 6.21 -3.66 7.22
N PHE A 31 6.84 -4.10 6.11
CA PHE A 31 8.29 -4.17 6.02
C PHE A 31 8.94 -2.77 6.03
N ALA A 32 8.29 -1.76 5.42
CA ALA A 32 8.72 -0.37 5.54
C ALA A 32 8.67 0.12 6.99
N ALA A 33 7.57 -0.14 7.71
CA ALA A 33 7.42 0.24 9.11
C ALA A 33 8.49 -0.43 9.98
N LEU A 34 8.73 -1.73 9.77
CA LEU A 34 9.78 -2.48 10.43
C LEU A 34 11.17 -1.87 10.17
N ALA A 35 11.51 -1.61 8.91
CA ALA A 35 12.78 -0.98 8.55
C ALA A 35 12.95 0.40 9.21
N CYS A 36 11.92 1.25 9.16
CA CYS A 36 11.97 2.55 9.82
C CYS A 36 12.05 2.45 11.35
N THR A 37 11.48 1.42 11.97
CA THR A 37 11.62 1.17 13.41
C THR A 37 13.04 0.72 13.75
N LEU A 38 13.61 -0.20 12.97
CA LEU A 38 15.00 -0.65 13.16
C LEU A 38 16.01 0.47 12.88
N PHE A 39 15.65 1.46 12.05
CA PHE A 39 16.50 2.63 11.78
C PHE A 39 16.56 3.64 12.94
N ILE A 40 15.73 3.49 13.99
CA ILE A 40 15.79 4.39 15.16
C ILE A 40 17.03 4.00 15.99
N PRO A 41 17.97 4.92 16.30
CA PRO A 41 19.21 4.57 16.99
C PRO A 41 18.99 3.83 18.32
N ALA A 42 18.01 4.26 19.11
CA ALA A 42 17.65 3.61 20.37
C ALA A 42 17.18 2.16 20.19
N VAL A 43 16.42 1.88 19.12
CA VAL A 43 15.93 0.53 18.82
C VAL A 43 17.05 -0.32 18.23
N TYR A 44 17.85 0.25 17.31
CA TYR A 44 18.98 -0.42 16.68
C TYR A 44 19.98 -0.91 17.74
N ASN A 45 20.42 0.00 18.62
CA ASN A 45 21.42 -0.30 19.64
C ASN A 45 20.90 -1.20 20.75
N ALA A 46 19.59 -1.25 20.98
CA ALA A 46 18.99 -2.19 21.92
C ALA A 46 18.81 -3.60 21.31
N ALA A 47 18.46 -3.68 20.02
CA ALA A 47 18.18 -4.94 19.34
C ALA A 47 19.44 -5.68 18.87
N ASP A 48 20.49 -4.95 18.46
CA ASP A 48 21.69 -5.57 17.89
C ASP A 48 22.48 -6.45 18.88
N PRO A 49 22.65 -6.06 20.16
CA PRO A 49 23.28 -6.93 21.16
C PRO A 49 22.53 -8.25 21.37
N ILE A 50 21.19 -8.23 21.28
CA ILE A 50 20.34 -9.44 21.40
C ILE A 50 20.61 -10.40 20.23
N LEU A 51 20.97 -9.87 19.06
CA LEU A 51 21.37 -10.63 17.88
C LEU A 51 22.89 -10.87 17.79
N GLY A 52 23.62 -10.70 18.89
CA GLY A 52 25.05 -10.99 18.98
C GLY A 52 25.99 -9.80 18.72
N GLY A 53 25.48 -8.58 18.56
CA GLY A 53 26.28 -7.34 18.56
C GLY A 53 27.15 -7.10 17.32
N ARG A 54 26.83 -7.76 16.20
CA ARG A 54 27.60 -7.72 14.94
C ARG A 54 26.85 -7.05 13.78
N ASN A 55 25.99 -6.06 14.07
CA ASN A 55 25.12 -5.38 13.09
C ASN A 55 24.17 -6.29 12.29
N HIS A 56 23.73 -7.41 12.88
CA HIS A 56 22.70 -8.24 12.26
C HIS A 56 21.39 -7.45 12.07
N VAL A 57 21.12 -6.45 12.92
CA VAL A 57 20.00 -5.52 12.73
C VAL A 57 20.13 -4.74 11.43
N GLY A 58 21.35 -4.33 11.05
CA GLY A 58 21.61 -3.65 9.79
C GLY A 58 21.30 -4.50 8.56
N LEU A 59 21.67 -5.78 8.59
CA LEU A 59 21.30 -6.74 7.55
C LEU A 59 19.77 -6.92 7.48
N ALA A 60 19.12 -7.13 8.62
CA ALA A 60 17.67 -7.28 8.70
C ALA A 60 16.93 -6.04 8.17
N LEU A 61 17.44 -4.85 8.49
CA LEU A 61 16.92 -3.58 8.00
C LEU A 61 17.00 -3.49 6.48
N VAL A 62 18.16 -3.77 5.88
CA VAL A 62 18.32 -3.70 4.42
C VAL A 62 17.44 -4.72 3.71
N ILE A 63 17.36 -5.95 4.22
CA ILE A 63 16.45 -6.98 3.68
C ILE A 63 14.99 -6.51 3.78
N ALA A 64 14.58 -5.93 4.92
CA ALA A 64 13.23 -5.41 5.08
C ALA A 64 12.92 -4.29 4.07
N ILE A 65 13.86 -3.38 3.81
CA ILE A 65 13.72 -2.35 2.78
C ILE A 65 13.57 -2.99 1.39
N MET A 66 14.45 -3.91 1.03
CA MET A 66 14.38 -4.58 -0.29
C MET A 66 13.05 -5.30 -0.49
N VAL A 67 12.59 -6.04 0.52
CA VAL A 67 11.29 -6.72 0.47
C VAL A 67 10.15 -5.71 0.39
N SER A 68 10.20 -4.61 1.15
CA SER A 68 9.21 -3.54 1.09
C SER A 68 9.05 -2.97 -0.33
N PHE A 69 10.16 -2.56 -0.96
CA PHE A 69 10.16 -2.02 -2.32
C PHE A 69 9.69 -3.06 -3.34
N TRP A 70 10.11 -4.32 -3.18
CA TRP A 70 9.64 -5.40 -4.03
C TRP A 70 8.12 -5.60 -3.96
N GLN A 71 7.55 -5.55 -2.75
CA GLN A 71 6.10 -5.66 -2.56
C GLN A 71 5.35 -4.45 -3.14
N PHE A 72 5.93 -3.24 -3.07
CA PHE A 72 5.39 -2.07 -3.75
C PHE A 72 5.39 -2.21 -5.27
N HIS A 73 6.51 -2.64 -5.86
CA HIS A 73 6.57 -2.89 -7.31
C HIS A 73 5.62 -4.02 -7.72
N THR A 74 5.48 -5.07 -6.91
CA THR A 74 4.45 -6.09 -7.15
C THR A 74 3.08 -5.44 -7.22
N ALA A 75 2.71 -4.60 -6.24
CA ALA A 75 1.42 -3.93 -6.22
C ALA A 75 1.20 -3.00 -7.43
N THR A 76 2.21 -2.25 -7.87
CA THR A 76 2.09 -1.39 -9.05
C THR A 76 1.90 -2.21 -10.33
N VAL A 77 2.67 -3.30 -10.50
CA VAL A 77 2.51 -4.22 -11.63
C VAL A 77 1.13 -4.87 -11.63
N LEU A 78 0.62 -5.28 -10.45
CA LEU A 78 -0.72 -5.84 -10.30
C LEU A 78 -1.81 -4.85 -10.71
N ALA A 79 -1.67 -3.59 -10.31
CA ALA A 79 -2.64 -2.55 -10.57
C ALA A 79 -2.59 -2.05 -12.02
N ALA A 80 -1.43 -2.09 -12.67
CA ALA A 80 -1.21 -1.44 -13.94
C ALA A 80 -1.28 -2.38 -15.15
N ILE A 81 -0.83 -3.63 -15.02
CA ILE A 81 -0.75 -4.58 -16.13
C ILE A 81 -1.94 -5.54 -16.12
N SER A 82 -2.87 -5.36 -17.06
CA SER A 82 -4.04 -6.23 -17.23
C SER A 82 -3.73 -7.61 -17.83
N GLY A 83 -2.67 -7.73 -18.65
CA GLY A 83 -2.29 -8.97 -19.32
C GLY A 83 -1.62 -9.99 -18.39
N GLN A 84 -2.23 -11.15 -18.19
CA GLN A 84 -1.75 -12.22 -17.29
C GLN A 84 -0.32 -12.70 -17.59
N VAL A 85 -0.01 -12.95 -18.88
CA VAL A 85 1.31 -13.46 -19.30
C VAL A 85 2.41 -12.42 -19.07
N ARG A 86 2.16 -11.16 -19.45
CA ARG A 86 3.12 -10.07 -19.27
C ARG A 86 3.35 -9.79 -17.78
N ARG A 87 2.28 -9.73 -16.99
CA ARG A 87 2.32 -9.61 -15.53
C ARG A 87 3.17 -10.71 -14.91
N ARG A 88 2.97 -11.98 -15.30
CA ARG A 88 3.77 -13.11 -14.79
C ARG A 88 5.26 -12.95 -15.10
N HIS A 89 5.62 -12.57 -16.32
CA HIS A 89 7.03 -12.38 -16.70
C HIS A 89 7.71 -11.26 -15.89
N HIS A 90 7.05 -10.11 -15.72
CA HIS A 90 7.60 -9.01 -14.90
C HIS A 90 7.81 -9.46 -13.45
N LEU A 91 6.83 -10.16 -12.87
CA LEU A 91 6.93 -10.64 -11.49
C LEU A 91 8.01 -11.72 -11.31
N VAL A 92 8.18 -12.63 -12.27
CA VAL A 92 9.24 -13.66 -12.21
C VAL A 92 10.61 -13.02 -12.31
N ARG A 93 10.83 -12.12 -13.29
CA ARG A 93 12.09 -11.39 -13.44
C ARG A 93 12.46 -10.62 -12.19
N GLY A 94 11.49 -9.93 -11.59
CA GLY A 94 11.75 -9.17 -10.38
C GLY A 94 11.96 -10.03 -9.13
N ARG A 95 11.32 -11.21 -9.02
CA ARG A 95 11.67 -12.19 -7.97
C ARG A 95 13.09 -12.71 -8.12
N LEU A 96 13.51 -12.99 -9.35
CA LEU A 96 14.89 -13.40 -9.63
C LEU A 96 15.87 -12.26 -9.28
N ALA A 97 15.57 -11.02 -9.66
CA ALA A 97 16.38 -9.86 -9.29
C ALA A 97 16.47 -9.67 -7.76
N LEU A 98 15.36 -9.83 -7.03
CA LEU A 98 15.35 -9.78 -5.57
C LEU A 98 16.17 -10.92 -4.96
N ALA A 99 16.02 -12.15 -5.47
CA ALA A 99 16.77 -13.30 -4.99
C ALA A 99 18.27 -13.10 -5.21
N LEU A 100 18.69 -12.71 -6.41
CA LEU A 100 20.08 -12.46 -6.76
C LEU A 100 20.67 -11.31 -5.93
N ALA A 101 20.01 -10.15 -5.91
CA ALA A 101 20.47 -9.01 -5.11
C ALA A 101 20.50 -9.35 -3.62
N GLY A 102 19.47 -10.04 -3.11
CA GLY A 102 19.40 -10.49 -1.72
C GLY A 102 20.52 -11.45 -1.36
N THR A 103 20.84 -12.42 -2.23
CA THR A 103 21.98 -13.32 -2.03
C THR A 103 23.31 -12.58 -2.01
N CYS A 104 23.52 -11.60 -2.90
CA CYS A 104 24.74 -10.80 -2.91
C CYS A 104 24.85 -9.92 -1.66
N VAL A 105 23.75 -9.34 -1.21
CA VAL A 105 23.68 -8.54 0.04
C VAL A 105 24.06 -9.40 1.24
N VAL A 106 23.43 -10.57 1.37
CA VAL A 106 23.71 -11.50 2.48
C VAL A 106 25.17 -11.99 2.42
N ALA A 107 25.64 -12.42 1.25
CA ALA A 107 27.03 -12.87 1.08
C ALA A 107 28.05 -11.77 1.36
N GLY A 108 27.79 -10.54 0.87
CA GLY A 108 28.65 -9.38 1.11
C GLY A 108 28.73 -9.02 2.60
N PHE A 109 27.59 -9.08 3.31
CA PHE A 109 27.55 -8.85 4.75
C PHE A 109 28.38 -9.89 5.52
N PHE A 110 28.17 -11.19 5.27
CA PHE A 110 28.90 -12.26 5.96
C PHE A 110 30.37 -12.36 5.57
N SER A 111 30.75 -11.89 4.37
CA SER A 111 32.14 -11.77 3.96
C SER A 111 32.86 -10.57 4.61
N SER A 112 32.12 -9.67 5.28
CA SER A 112 32.68 -8.49 5.94
C SER A 112 32.99 -8.77 7.41
N ARG A 113 34.02 -8.11 7.93
CA ARG A 113 34.36 -8.12 9.35
C ARG A 113 33.61 -7.00 10.05
N VAL A 114 32.52 -7.37 10.71
CA VAL A 114 31.60 -6.45 11.38
C VAL A 114 31.59 -6.75 12.87
N ASP A 115 32.62 -6.25 13.56
CA ASP A 115 32.92 -6.67 14.93
C ASP A 115 32.21 -5.81 15.99
N VAL A 116 31.74 -4.61 15.62
CA VAL A 116 31.11 -3.66 16.55
C VAL A 116 29.81 -3.11 15.98
N THR A 117 28.76 -3.04 16.81
CA THR A 117 27.50 -2.37 16.46
C THR A 117 27.76 -0.92 16.03
N ASN A 118 27.41 -0.61 14.78
CA ASN A 118 27.46 0.74 14.22
C ASN A 118 26.34 0.90 13.21
N GLN A 119 25.44 1.84 13.46
CA GLN A 119 24.28 2.12 12.61
C GLN A 119 24.69 2.65 11.23
N ASN A 120 25.82 3.35 11.14
CA ASN A 120 26.32 3.92 9.90
C ASN A 120 27.27 2.95 9.19
N LEU A 121 26.73 1.79 8.78
CA LEU A 121 27.48 0.75 8.06
C LEU A 121 28.33 1.29 6.88
N PRO A 122 27.84 2.20 6.03
CA PRO A 122 28.65 2.77 4.95
C PRO A 122 29.90 3.52 5.42
N LEU A 123 29.77 4.31 6.49
CA LEU A 123 30.88 5.10 7.01
C LEU A 123 31.86 4.24 7.80
N ALA A 124 31.35 3.27 8.57
CA ALA A 124 32.16 2.44 9.45
C ALA A 124 32.90 1.32 8.73
N TYR A 125 32.27 0.73 7.71
CA TYR A 125 32.74 -0.50 7.07
C TYR A 125 32.85 -0.39 5.55
N GLY A 126 32.61 0.78 4.96
CA GLY A 126 32.59 0.98 3.50
C GLY A 126 33.92 0.75 2.78
N SER A 127 35.04 0.68 3.50
CA SER A 127 36.34 0.29 2.96
C SER A 127 36.44 -1.21 2.68
N GLN A 128 35.58 -2.03 3.28
CA GLN A 128 35.62 -3.48 3.10
C GLN A 128 34.90 -3.90 1.80
N PRO A 129 35.49 -4.79 0.99
CA PRO A 129 34.91 -5.18 -0.30
C PRO A 129 33.55 -5.88 -0.13
N GLY A 130 33.38 -6.71 0.91
CA GLY A 130 32.09 -7.34 1.20
C GLY A 130 30.99 -6.32 1.51
N MET A 131 31.33 -5.26 2.27
CA MET A 131 30.39 -4.21 2.65
C MET A 131 30.04 -3.34 1.44
N GLN A 132 31.00 -3.11 0.54
CA GLN A 132 30.72 -2.47 -0.74
C GLN A 132 29.69 -3.29 -1.52
N VAL A 133 29.88 -4.61 -1.70
CA VAL A 133 28.89 -5.45 -2.39
C VAL A 133 27.51 -5.37 -1.71
N PHE A 134 27.47 -5.40 -0.38
CA PHE A 134 26.24 -5.24 0.40
C PHE A 134 25.51 -3.92 0.08
N LEU A 135 26.22 -2.80 0.10
CA LEU A 135 25.64 -1.48 -0.14
C LEU A 135 25.27 -1.25 -1.60
N TRP A 136 26.15 -1.63 -2.52
CA TRP A 136 25.97 -1.45 -3.96
C TRP A 136 24.80 -2.29 -4.47
N MET A 137 24.75 -3.57 -4.13
CA MET A 137 23.69 -4.47 -4.61
C MET A 137 22.32 -4.11 -4.01
N GLY A 138 22.27 -3.77 -2.72
CA GLY A 138 21.04 -3.31 -2.08
C GLY A 138 20.53 -2.01 -2.71
N SER A 139 21.41 -1.02 -2.88
CA SER A 139 21.06 0.28 -3.45
C SER A 139 20.66 0.17 -4.93
N ALA A 140 21.42 -0.58 -5.74
CA ALA A 140 21.12 -0.80 -7.16
C ALA A 140 19.76 -1.47 -7.36
N PHE A 141 19.45 -2.48 -6.54
CA PHE A 141 18.13 -3.11 -6.57
C PHE A 141 17.01 -2.13 -6.24
N ILE A 142 17.14 -1.34 -5.17
CA ILE A 142 16.11 -0.37 -4.77
C ILE A 142 15.95 0.72 -5.84
N ILE A 143 17.05 1.25 -6.39
CA ILE A 143 17.04 2.24 -7.48
C ILE A 143 16.30 1.68 -8.70
N TRP A 144 16.63 0.46 -9.12
CA TRP A 144 15.94 -0.20 -10.24
C TRP A 144 14.44 -0.35 -9.98
N VAL A 145 14.06 -0.83 -8.80
CA VAL A 145 12.65 -0.99 -8.41
C VAL A 145 11.91 0.36 -8.39
N CYS A 146 12.53 1.41 -7.83
CA CYS A 146 11.98 2.76 -7.82
C CYS A 146 11.79 3.31 -9.23
N ALA A 147 12.79 3.14 -10.10
CA ALA A 147 12.72 3.60 -11.49
C ALA A 147 11.61 2.88 -12.25
N ASP A 148 11.53 1.55 -12.16
CA ASP A 148 10.48 0.77 -12.83
C ASP A 148 9.07 1.12 -12.30
N ALA A 149 8.93 1.28 -10.98
CA ALA A 149 7.67 1.70 -10.37
C ALA A 149 7.25 3.10 -10.85
N ALA A 150 8.17 4.07 -10.86
CA ALA A 150 7.91 5.42 -11.35
C ALA A 150 7.53 5.43 -12.84
N LEU A 151 8.30 4.74 -13.69
CA LEU A 151 8.02 4.61 -15.12
C LEU A 151 6.65 4.00 -15.38
N THR A 152 6.31 2.94 -14.64
CA THR A 152 4.99 2.31 -14.70
C THR A 152 3.92 3.33 -14.30
N CYS A 153 4.04 3.99 -13.16
CA CYS A 153 3.08 5.00 -12.71
C CYS A 153 2.88 6.12 -13.74
N PHE A 154 3.95 6.68 -14.33
CA PHE A 154 3.85 7.73 -15.34
C PHE A 154 3.20 7.24 -16.64
N ARG A 155 3.49 6.02 -17.08
CA ARG A 155 2.89 5.44 -18.28
C ARG A 155 1.37 5.27 -18.14
N PHE A 156 0.89 4.99 -16.93
CA PHE A 156 -0.54 4.77 -16.68
C PHE A 156 -1.29 6.02 -16.18
N LEU A 157 -0.57 7.04 -15.70
CA LEU A 157 -1.13 8.34 -15.29
C LEU A 157 -2.10 8.98 -16.31
N PRO A 158 -1.80 9.03 -17.63
CA PRO A 158 -2.70 9.65 -18.60
C PRO A 158 -4.02 8.88 -18.76
N ARG A 159 -4.03 7.56 -18.53
CA ARG A 159 -5.19 6.68 -18.71
C ARG A 159 -6.18 6.71 -17.55
N MET A 160 -5.81 7.29 -16.41
CA MET A 160 -6.66 7.33 -15.22
C MET A 160 -7.75 8.39 -15.37
N ARG A 161 -9.00 8.09 -15.01
CA ARG A 161 -10.13 9.06 -15.12
C ARG A 161 -10.25 10.00 -13.91
N SER A 162 -9.80 9.56 -12.74
CA SER A 162 -9.91 10.32 -11.48
C SER A 162 -8.70 11.21 -11.22
N ARG A 163 -8.91 12.54 -11.07
CA ARG A 163 -7.85 13.52 -10.73
C ARG A 163 -7.13 13.19 -9.43
N THR A 164 -7.85 12.68 -8.43
CA THR A 164 -7.27 12.30 -7.13
C THR A 164 -6.37 11.07 -7.24
N PHE A 165 -6.77 10.12 -8.09
CA PHE A 165 -5.96 8.91 -8.35
C PHE A 165 -4.70 9.26 -9.13
N LYS A 166 -4.79 10.18 -10.11
CA LYS A 166 -3.63 10.76 -10.80
C LYS A 166 -2.67 11.45 -9.83
N SER A 167 -3.19 12.30 -8.92
CA SER A 167 -2.36 12.98 -7.93
C SER A 167 -1.70 11.99 -6.97
N GLY A 168 -2.42 10.97 -6.49
CA GLY A 168 -1.84 9.92 -5.62
C GLY A 168 -0.73 9.12 -6.30
N PHE A 169 -0.97 8.63 -7.52
CA PHE A 169 0.03 7.92 -8.31
C PHE A 169 1.21 8.82 -8.71
N GLY A 170 0.96 10.10 -8.98
CA GLY A 170 1.99 11.09 -9.28
C GLY A 170 2.89 11.37 -8.07
N CYS A 171 2.31 11.60 -6.89
CA CYS A 171 3.06 11.75 -5.65
C CYS A 171 3.88 10.50 -5.34
N PHE A 172 3.31 9.30 -5.49
CA PHE A 172 4.04 8.05 -5.31
C PHE A 172 5.23 7.93 -6.27
N ALA A 173 5.02 8.20 -7.56
CA ALA A 173 6.09 8.15 -8.57
C ALA A 173 7.21 9.17 -8.30
N ALA A 174 6.84 10.40 -7.92
CA ALA A 174 7.79 11.43 -7.52
C ALA A 174 8.60 10.98 -6.29
N GLY A 175 7.94 10.39 -5.29
CA GLY A 175 8.62 9.84 -4.11
C GLY A 175 9.61 8.72 -4.46
N CYS A 176 9.28 7.83 -5.40
CA CYS A 176 10.21 6.82 -5.91
C CYS A 176 11.43 7.45 -6.59
N ILE A 177 11.25 8.52 -7.38
CA ILE A 177 12.37 9.26 -7.99
C ILE A 177 13.27 9.87 -6.91
N PHE A 178 12.69 10.57 -5.92
CA PHE A 178 13.47 11.17 -4.84
C PHE A 178 14.23 10.12 -4.04
N MET A 179 13.66 8.94 -3.80
CA MET A 179 14.37 7.85 -3.14
C MET A 179 15.53 7.32 -4.00
N ALA A 180 15.33 7.15 -5.30
CA ALA A 180 16.39 6.74 -6.22
C ALA A 180 17.54 7.76 -6.26
N LEU A 181 17.20 9.06 -6.25
CA LEU A 181 18.18 10.15 -6.15
C LEU A 181 18.91 10.15 -4.81
N ALA A 182 18.21 9.93 -3.70
CA ALA A 182 18.83 9.83 -2.37
C ALA A 182 19.85 8.69 -2.32
N LEU A 183 19.47 7.51 -2.81
CA LEU A 183 20.38 6.36 -2.85
C LEU A 183 21.54 6.57 -3.82
N GLY A 184 21.30 7.14 -5.00
CA GLY A 184 22.35 7.51 -5.94
C GLY A 184 23.36 8.50 -5.37
N ASN A 185 22.86 9.51 -4.65
CA ASN A 185 23.67 10.47 -3.91
C ASN A 185 24.52 9.76 -2.84
N ARG A 186 23.95 8.84 -2.07
CA ARG A 186 24.68 8.08 -1.06
C ARG A 186 25.76 7.16 -1.64
N LEU A 187 25.51 6.56 -2.80
CA LEU A 187 26.52 5.80 -3.54
C LEU A 187 27.66 6.70 -4.06
N LEU A 188 27.33 7.88 -4.59
CA LEU A 188 28.31 8.86 -5.03
C LEU A 188 29.18 9.36 -3.88
N LEU A 189 28.57 9.62 -2.71
CA LEU A 189 29.29 10.00 -1.50
C LEU A 189 30.29 8.91 -1.09
N GLY A 190 29.88 7.63 -1.11
CA GLY A 190 30.79 6.50 -0.84
C GLY A 190 31.95 6.39 -1.84
N MET A 191 31.74 6.72 -3.11
CA MET A 191 32.82 6.78 -4.12
C MET A 191 33.78 7.94 -3.89
N LEU A 192 33.26 9.10 -3.50
CA LEU A 192 34.07 10.31 -3.25
C LEU A 192 34.90 10.19 -1.97
N GLU A 193 34.36 9.59 -0.91
CA GLU A 193 35.10 9.32 0.33
C GLU A 193 36.23 8.30 0.15
N ALA A 194 36.08 7.35 -0.77
CA ALA A 194 37.15 6.42 -1.12
C ALA A 194 38.30 7.09 -1.89
N SER A 195 38.10 8.30 -2.39
CA SER A 195 39.11 9.07 -3.12
C SER A 195 39.80 10.05 -2.16
N PRO A 196 41.14 10.02 -2.00
CA PRO A 196 41.88 10.78 -0.99
C PRO A 196 41.94 12.31 -1.24
N ALA A 197 41.02 12.87 -2.02
CA ALA A 197 40.91 14.30 -2.28
C ALA A 197 40.37 15.03 -1.04
N TYR A 198 41.28 15.41 -0.15
CA TYR A 198 41.05 16.20 1.06
C TYR A 198 40.21 17.45 0.78
N GLY A 199 39.14 17.66 1.57
CA GLY A 199 38.48 18.96 1.70
C GLY A 199 37.42 19.32 0.65
N ASN A 200 36.73 18.34 0.08
CA ASN A 200 35.73 18.64 -0.95
C ASN A 200 34.42 19.22 -0.35
N PRO A 201 34.06 20.50 -0.60
CA PRO A 201 32.82 21.11 -0.09
C PRO A 201 31.55 20.38 -0.55
N TRP A 202 31.64 19.57 -1.60
CA TRP A 202 30.55 18.73 -2.09
C TRP A 202 30.09 17.67 -1.07
N LEU A 203 30.95 17.20 -0.16
CA LEU A 203 30.58 16.18 0.85
C LEU A 203 29.46 16.65 1.78
N GLY A 204 29.55 17.91 2.25
CA GLY A 204 28.53 18.50 3.12
C GLY A 204 27.19 18.67 2.39
N VAL A 205 27.23 19.10 1.13
CA VAL A 205 26.04 19.27 0.27
C VAL A 205 25.37 17.93 -0.02
N LEU A 206 26.15 16.89 -0.35
CA LEU A 206 25.66 15.54 -0.62
C LEU A 206 24.99 14.93 0.62
N ASN A 207 25.59 15.09 1.80
CA ASN A 207 25.00 14.59 3.05
C ASN A 207 23.69 15.31 3.44
N TRP A 208 23.65 16.65 3.34
CA TRP A 208 22.42 17.41 3.59
C TRP A 208 21.31 17.09 2.60
N SER A 209 21.65 17.00 1.32
CA SER A 209 20.67 16.66 0.28
C SER A 209 20.15 15.24 0.43
N PHE A 210 20.95 14.27 0.89
CA PHE A 210 20.48 12.92 1.18
C PHE A 210 19.30 12.92 2.17
N ALA A 211 19.45 13.59 3.33
CA ALA A 211 18.40 13.65 4.34
C ALA A 211 17.11 14.32 3.83
N ILE A 212 17.25 15.38 3.03
CA ILE A 212 16.12 16.09 2.42
C ILE A 212 15.41 15.21 1.38
N LEU A 213 16.17 14.55 0.50
CA LEU A 213 15.62 13.67 -0.53
C LEU A 213 14.91 12.46 0.09
N GLU A 214 15.50 11.85 1.12
CA GLU A 214 14.92 10.73 1.83
C GLU A 214 13.60 11.12 2.52
N THR A 215 13.57 12.25 3.24
CA THR A 215 12.37 12.73 3.92
C THR A 215 11.25 13.08 2.94
N LEU A 216 11.57 13.78 1.85
CA LEU A 216 10.62 14.07 0.77
C LEU A 216 10.08 12.79 0.14
N ALA A 217 10.94 11.80 -0.13
CA ALA A 217 10.55 10.52 -0.68
C ALA A 217 9.54 9.80 0.23
N VAL A 218 9.85 9.70 1.53
CA VAL A 218 8.97 9.05 2.51
C VAL A 218 7.61 9.75 2.60
N ILE A 219 7.58 11.08 2.64
CA ILE A 219 6.35 11.87 2.69
C ILE A 219 5.52 11.65 1.43
N LEU A 220 6.11 11.79 0.25
CA LEU A 220 5.44 11.65 -1.04
C LEU A 220 4.90 10.25 -1.28
N VAL A 221 5.69 9.21 -0.96
CA VAL A 221 5.25 7.81 -1.02
C VAL A 221 4.09 7.57 -0.07
N SER A 222 4.18 8.07 1.17
CA SER A 222 3.12 7.94 2.17
C SER A 222 1.82 8.59 1.71
N ILE A 223 1.88 9.83 1.22
CA ILE A 223 0.72 10.56 0.67
C ILE A 223 0.16 9.80 -0.54
N GLY A 224 1.03 9.36 -1.46
CA GLY A 224 0.63 8.67 -2.68
C GLY A 224 -0.09 7.34 -2.44
N LEU A 225 0.26 6.63 -1.36
CA LEU A 225 -0.41 5.38 -0.95
C LEU A 225 -1.73 5.62 -0.21
N VAL A 226 -1.87 6.79 0.42
CA VAL A 226 -3.02 7.16 1.25
C VAL A 226 -4.16 7.74 0.43
N LEU A 227 -3.84 8.63 -0.52
CA LEU A 227 -4.80 9.42 -1.28
C LEU A 227 -5.81 8.57 -2.08
N PRO A 228 -5.40 7.51 -2.80
CA PRO A 228 -6.33 6.64 -3.52
C PRO A 228 -7.34 5.94 -2.58
N ARG A 229 -6.87 5.51 -1.40
CA ARG A 229 -7.64 4.71 -0.45
C ARG A 229 -8.69 5.53 0.28
N PHE A 230 -8.40 6.80 0.62
CA PHE A 230 -9.39 7.65 1.28
C PHE A 230 -10.65 7.81 0.43
N ARG A 231 -10.52 8.01 -0.88
CA ARG A 231 -11.72 8.13 -1.75
C ARG A 231 -12.43 6.82 -2.02
N GLU A 232 -11.72 5.70 -2.22
CA GLU A 232 -12.37 4.38 -2.30
C GLU A 232 -13.17 4.08 -1.02
N SER A 233 -12.56 4.32 0.15
CA SER A 233 -13.20 4.10 1.45
C SER A 233 -14.39 5.04 1.65
N LEU A 234 -14.28 6.32 1.29
CA LEU A 234 -15.39 7.27 1.37
C LEU A 234 -16.52 6.93 0.40
N GLY A 235 -16.20 6.45 -0.81
CA GLY A 235 -17.19 6.00 -1.78
C GLY A 235 -17.96 4.78 -1.28
N LEU A 236 -17.26 3.77 -0.78
CA LEU A 236 -17.85 2.57 -0.18
C LEU A 236 -18.63 2.91 1.11
N LEU A 237 -18.10 3.78 1.97
CA LEU A 237 -18.76 4.21 3.19
C LEU A 237 -20.02 5.02 2.88
N ARG A 238 -19.96 5.99 1.97
CA ARG A 238 -21.12 6.77 1.52
C ARG A 238 -22.15 5.86 0.87
N ARG A 239 -21.74 4.87 0.07
CA ARG A 239 -22.64 3.86 -0.51
C ARG A 239 -23.28 3.00 0.57
N ASN A 240 -22.52 2.53 1.55
CA ASN A 240 -23.02 1.73 2.68
C ASN A 240 -23.98 2.54 3.58
N ILE A 241 -23.68 3.81 3.85
CA ILE A 241 -24.58 4.71 4.59
C ILE A 241 -25.85 4.93 3.78
N ARG A 242 -25.72 5.22 2.48
CA ARG A 242 -26.87 5.43 1.59
C ARG A 242 -27.72 4.17 1.45
N SER A 243 -27.12 2.98 1.36
CA SER A 243 -27.84 1.72 1.29
C SER A 243 -28.54 1.40 2.61
N ARG A 244 -27.91 1.67 3.76
CA ARG A 244 -28.55 1.54 5.08
C ARG A 244 -29.71 2.51 5.24
N TRP A 245 -29.53 3.76 4.83
CA TRP A 245 -30.56 4.79 4.89
C TRP A 245 -31.76 4.46 4.00
N LEU A 246 -31.51 4.06 2.74
CA LEU A 246 -32.55 3.57 1.83
C LEU A 246 -33.26 2.35 2.40
N MET A 247 -32.55 1.43 3.04
CA MET A 247 -33.18 0.26 3.64
C MET A 247 -34.11 0.62 4.82
N VAL A 248 -33.74 1.61 5.65
CA VAL A 248 -34.62 2.14 6.70
C VAL A 248 -35.86 2.78 6.08
N LEU A 249 -35.69 3.64 5.07
CA LEU A 249 -36.80 4.31 4.36
C LEU A 249 -37.74 3.35 3.62
N MET A 250 -37.21 2.25 3.07
CA MET A 250 -38.00 1.24 2.38
C MET A 250 -38.73 0.29 3.33
N THR A 251 -38.34 0.23 4.61
CA THR A 251 -38.97 -0.66 5.62
C THR A 251 -40.50 -0.50 5.70
N PRO A 252 -41.08 0.72 5.80
CA PRO A 252 -42.54 0.88 5.84
C PRO A 252 -43.24 0.48 4.53
N VAL A 253 -42.63 0.73 3.37
CA VAL A 253 -43.17 0.30 2.06
C VAL A 253 -43.16 -1.23 1.96
N TRP A 254 -42.05 -1.83 2.34
CA TRP A 254 -41.87 -3.27 2.37
C TRP A 254 -42.86 -3.95 3.32
N ARG A 255 -43.06 -3.41 4.54
CA ARG A 255 -44.06 -3.91 5.49
C ARG A 255 -45.47 -3.89 4.92
N ARG A 256 -45.88 -2.82 4.22
CA ARG A 256 -47.18 -2.74 3.55
C ARG A 256 -47.32 -3.75 2.41
N SER A 257 -46.26 -3.96 1.64
CA SER A 257 -46.24 -4.96 0.56
C SER A 257 -46.25 -6.41 1.10
N SER A 258 -45.71 -6.65 2.29
CA SER A 258 -45.63 -7.99 2.89
C SER A 258 -46.88 -8.39 3.67
N THR A 259 -47.62 -7.43 4.26
CA THR A 259 -48.91 -7.73 4.91
C THR A 259 -49.99 -8.23 3.95
N GLN A 260 -49.89 -7.92 2.66
CA GLN A 260 -50.81 -8.45 1.64
C GLN A 260 -50.47 -9.88 1.17
N ARG A 261 -49.36 -10.48 1.64
CA ARG A 261 -48.95 -11.86 1.27
C ARG A 261 -49.03 -12.83 2.46
N LYS A 262 -49.92 -13.82 2.37
CA LYS A 262 -49.95 -15.01 3.26
C LYS A 262 -48.74 -15.97 3.09
N TYR A 263 -47.91 -15.79 2.05
CA TYR A 263 -46.90 -16.78 1.63
C TYR A 263 -45.45 -16.25 1.54
N LEU A 264 -45.10 -15.18 2.27
CA LEU A 264 -43.68 -14.83 2.39
C LEU A 264 -43.01 -15.76 3.40
N LEU A 265 -41.87 -16.36 3.01
CA LEU A 265 -40.97 -17.14 3.86
C LEU A 265 -40.73 -16.37 5.17
N ARG A 266 -41.45 -16.81 6.19
CA ARG A 266 -41.63 -16.15 7.49
C ARG A 266 -40.33 -16.23 8.27
N ASN A 267 -39.49 -15.19 8.19
CA ASN A 267 -38.50 -14.95 9.23
C ASN A 267 -38.88 -13.67 9.98
N ARG A 268 -39.64 -13.87 11.06
CA ARG A 268 -40.36 -12.83 11.83
C ARG A 268 -39.42 -11.86 12.58
N TRP A 269 -38.12 -12.15 12.62
CA TRP A 269 -37.13 -11.49 13.50
C TRP A 269 -36.00 -10.75 12.78
N THR A 270 -35.90 -10.79 11.45
CA THR A 270 -34.81 -10.15 10.69
C THR A 270 -34.91 -8.63 10.42
N PRO A 271 -36.08 -7.94 10.42
CA PRO A 271 -36.14 -6.60 9.83
C PRO A 271 -35.53 -5.48 10.68
N LEU A 272 -35.36 -5.67 11.99
CA LEU A 272 -34.77 -4.68 12.91
C LEU A 272 -33.25 -4.69 12.89
N LEU A 273 -32.62 -5.84 12.61
CA LEU A 273 -31.16 -6.00 12.61
C LEU A 273 -30.55 -6.01 11.19
N ASP A 274 -31.37 -6.10 10.14
CA ASP A 274 -30.93 -5.98 8.73
C ASP A 274 -30.04 -4.74 8.46
N PRO A 275 -30.31 -3.52 8.99
CA PRO A 275 -29.45 -2.34 8.79
C PRO A 275 -28.03 -2.51 9.32
N VAL A 276 -27.87 -3.38 10.31
CA VAL A 276 -26.61 -3.68 10.99
C VAL A 276 -25.95 -4.94 10.40
N ALA A 277 -26.72 -5.76 9.67
CA ALA A 277 -26.24 -6.99 9.07
C ALA A 277 -25.10 -6.75 8.06
N ARG A 278 -24.13 -7.67 8.04
CA ARG A 278 -22.90 -7.57 7.23
C ARG A 278 -23.15 -7.59 5.70
N ARG A 279 -24.37 -7.95 5.25
CA ARG A 279 -24.76 -8.09 3.83
C ARG A 279 -25.88 -7.11 3.41
N VAL A 280 -25.75 -5.84 3.77
CA VAL A 280 -26.78 -4.79 3.52
C VAL A 280 -27.25 -4.72 2.05
N THR A 281 -26.35 -4.86 1.08
CA THR A 281 -26.71 -4.82 -0.36
C THR A 281 -27.60 -5.98 -0.79
N GLY A 282 -27.36 -7.20 -0.29
CA GLY A 282 -28.20 -8.37 -0.58
C GLY A 282 -29.59 -8.25 0.04
N HIS A 283 -29.69 -7.70 1.25
CA HIS A 283 -30.99 -7.44 1.89
C HIS A 283 -31.76 -6.31 1.18
N LEU A 284 -31.06 -5.26 0.74
CA LEU A 284 -31.68 -4.19 -0.05
C LEU A 284 -32.20 -4.72 -1.40
N GLN A 285 -31.41 -5.52 -2.11
CA GLN A 285 -31.81 -6.15 -3.38
C GLN A 285 -33.06 -7.02 -3.19
N ARG A 286 -33.09 -7.85 -2.14
CA ARG A 286 -34.26 -8.66 -1.82
C ARG A 286 -35.51 -7.82 -1.56
N ARG A 287 -35.41 -6.74 -0.78
CA ARG A 287 -36.55 -5.85 -0.50
C ARG A 287 -37.07 -5.13 -1.75
N VAL A 288 -36.17 -4.72 -2.65
CA VAL A 288 -36.54 -4.12 -3.95
C VAL A 288 -37.32 -5.11 -4.81
N VAL A 289 -36.82 -6.35 -4.94
CA VAL A 289 -37.49 -7.41 -5.71
C VAL A 289 -38.86 -7.73 -5.13
N GLU A 290 -38.98 -7.90 -3.82
CA GLU A 290 -40.26 -8.21 -3.17
C GLU A 290 -41.30 -7.08 -3.36
N VAL A 291 -40.88 -5.81 -3.35
CA VAL A 291 -41.76 -4.66 -3.63
C VAL A 291 -42.16 -4.61 -5.11
N ARG A 292 -41.25 -4.88 -6.04
CA ARG A 292 -41.55 -4.93 -7.49
C ARG A 292 -42.49 -6.07 -7.85
N ASP A 293 -42.29 -7.25 -7.26
CA ASP A 293 -43.22 -8.37 -7.44
C ASP A 293 -44.61 -8.05 -6.89
N ALA A 294 -44.71 -7.26 -5.80
CA ALA A 294 -46.00 -6.79 -5.30
C ALA A 294 -46.65 -5.80 -6.28
N GLN A 295 -45.87 -4.89 -6.87
CA GLN A 295 -46.36 -3.95 -7.87
C GLN A 295 -46.91 -4.66 -9.13
N LEU A 296 -46.19 -5.68 -9.63
CA LEU A 296 -46.64 -6.49 -10.78
C LEU A 296 -47.97 -7.21 -10.52
N ARG A 297 -48.30 -7.48 -9.24
CA ARG A 297 -49.54 -8.14 -8.81
C ARG A 297 -50.65 -7.14 -8.43
N GLY A 298 -50.47 -5.85 -8.73
CA GLY A 298 -51.51 -4.82 -8.54
C GLY A 298 -51.34 -3.93 -7.31
N LEU A 299 -50.23 -4.02 -6.55
CA LEU A 299 -49.95 -3.06 -5.49
C LEU A 299 -49.72 -1.66 -6.08
N THR A 300 -50.60 -0.71 -5.75
CA THR A 300 -50.43 0.70 -6.10
C THR A 300 -49.44 1.38 -5.16
N LEU A 301 -48.23 1.64 -5.65
CA LEU A 301 -47.23 2.43 -4.92
C LEU A 301 -47.55 3.92 -5.01
N LEU A 302 -47.46 4.62 -3.87
CA LEU A 302 -47.51 6.08 -3.82
C LEU A 302 -46.35 6.69 -4.64
N PRO A 303 -46.51 7.91 -5.20
CA PRO A 303 -45.45 8.55 -5.98
C PRO A 303 -44.10 8.63 -5.25
N ARG A 304 -44.14 8.93 -3.95
CA ARG A 304 -42.95 8.98 -3.07
C ARG A 304 -42.25 7.61 -2.95
N ASP A 305 -43.02 6.54 -2.87
CA ASP A 305 -42.49 5.18 -2.72
C ASP A 305 -41.89 4.68 -4.03
N ARG A 306 -42.47 5.06 -5.18
CA ARG A 306 -41.89 4.78 -6.50
C ARG A 306 -40.52 5.43 -6.67
N VAL A 307 -40.37 6.69 -6.24
CA VAL A 307 -39.08 7.40 -6.27
C VAL A 307 -38.04 6.68 -5.39
N LEU A 308 -38.43 6.23 -4.19
CA LEU A 308 -37.53 5.50 -3.30
C LEU A 308 -37.08 4.14 -3.87
N VAL A 309 -38.00 3.38 -4.48
CA VAL A 309 -37.69 2.11 -5.14
C VAL A 309 -36.75 2.33 -6.33
N ASN A 310 -37.03 3.32 -7.19
CA ASN A 310 -36.18 3.66 -8.33
C ASN A 310 -34.77 4.09 -7.89
N GLN A 311 -34.64 4.86 -6.80
CA GLN A 311 -33.34 5.25 -6.25
C GLN A 311 -32.55 4.05 -5.70
N ALA A 312 -33.24 3.08 -5.07
CA ALA A 312 -32.63 1.85 -4.61
C ALA A 312 -32.17 0.97 -5.77
N GLU A 313 -32.97 0.87 -6.84
CA GLU A 313 -32.60 0.16 -8.08
C GLU A 313 -31.40 0.78 -8.77
N GLN A 314 -31.38 2.11 -8.96
CA GLN A 314 -30.23 2.80 -9.55
C GLN A 314 -28.95 2.57 -8.73
N LEU A 315 -29.06 2.52 -7.40
CA LEU A 315 -27.93 2.23 -6.52
C LEU A 315 -27.46 0.77 -6.62
N LEU A 316 -28.36 -0.16 -6.94
CA LEU A 316 -28.05 -1.57 -7.15
C LEU A 316 -27.54 -1.87 -8.57
N GLN A 317 -28.02 -1.16 -9.60
CA GLN A 317 -27.61 -1.28 -11.00
C GLN A 317 -26.25 -0.62 -11.29
N GLY A 318 -25.82 0.34 -10.47
CA GLY A 318 -24.44 0.86 -10.48
C GLY A 318 -23.40 -0.12 -9.91
N HIS A 319 -23.64 -1.42 -10.05
CA HIS A 319 -22.73 -2.51 -9.69
C HIS A 319 -22.15 -3.15 -10.95
#